data_AF-A0A660RU47-F1
#
_entry.id   AF-A0A660RU47-F1
#
_cell.length_a   1.000
_cell.length_b   1.000
_cell.length_c   1.000
_cell.angle_alpha   90.00
_cell.angle_beta   90.00
_cell.angle_gamma   90.00
#
_symmetry.space_group_name_H-M   'P 1'
#
loop_
_entity.id
_entity.type
_entity.pdbx_description
1 polymer ?
#
loop_
_entity_poly.entity_id
_entity_poly.type
_entity_poly.pdbx_seq_one_letter_code
_entity_poly.pdbx_strand_id
1 'polypeptide(L)'
;MNVCLIVNKILNGSLQRYFKYLLKIYEIGTFDMDSGVIPGTLLEYEFYVISALNFSLNNPEGFRTAKKLARAGKRVLLLFTYVPDDFPEEGDFWLTLPWKTPLSKKIEQVLKNPPPSEEDFERLERLWPLLKYKPSNHHH
;
A
#
# COMPACT_ATOMS: atom_id res chain seq x y z
N MET A 1 10.25 -14.20 -6.11
CA MET A 1 9.56 -13.05 -5.52
C MET A 1 8.12 -13.04 -5.97
N ASN A 2 7.22 -13.21 -5.01
CA ASN A 2 5.78 -13.09 -5.20
C ASN A 2 5.31 -11.71 -4.73
N VAL A 3 4.38 -11.13 -5.49
CA VAL A 3 3.88 -9.77 -5.25
C VAL A 3 2.37 -9.83 -5.07
N CYS A 4 1.87 -9.07 -4.10
CA CYS A 4 0.45 -8.91 -3.89
C CYS A 4 0.03 -7.46 -4.17
N LEU A 5 -0.97 -7.28 -5.02
CA LEU A 5 -1.56 -5.98 -5.33
C LEU A 5 -2.89 -5.84 -4.61
N ILE A 6 -2.97 -4.83 -3.75
CA ILE A 6 -4.15 -4.46 -2.97
C ILE A 6 -4.51 -3.02 -3.34
N VAL A 7 -4.96 -2.84 -4.57
CA VAL A 7 -5.23 -1.54 -5.19
C VAL A 7 -6.56 -1.60 -5.92
N ASN A 8 -7.12 -0.44 -6.29
CA ASN A 8 -8.35 -0.41 -7.08
C ASN A 8 -8.20 -1.14 -8.43
N LYS A 9 -9.31 -1.59 -9.03
CA LYS A 9 -9.31 -2.41 -10.25
C LYS A 9 -8.56 -1.79 -11.43
N ILE A 10 -8.63 -0.47 -11.59
CA ILE A 10 -7.99 0.27 -12.69
C ILE A 10 -6.46 0.28 -12.53
N LEU A 11 -5.98 0.59 -11.32
CA LEU A 11 -4.56 0.52 -10.97
C LEU A 11 -4.06 -0.92 -11.03
N ASN A 12 -4.88 -1.89 -10.60
CA ASN A 12 -4.51 -3.29 -10.56
C ASN A 12 -4.09 -3.80 -11.94
N GLY A 13 -4.92 -3.62 -12.97
CA GLY A 13 -4.61 -4.08 -14.32
C GLY A 13 -3.38 -3.38 -14.94
N SER A 14 -3.11 -2.14 -14.54
CA SER A 14 -1.93 -1.39 -14.99
C SER A 14 -0.65 -1.87 -14.29
N LEU A 15 -0.71 -2.06 -12.96
CA LEU A 15 0.39 -2.57 -12.15
C LEU A 15 0.72 -4.02 -12.49
N GLN A 16 -0.27 -4.90 -12.67
CA GLN A 16 -0.03 -6.28 -13.11
C GLN A 16 0.80 -6.35 -14.39
N ARG A 17 0.44 -5.55 -15.40
CA ARG A 17 1.19 -5.47 -16.65
C ARG A 17 2.60 -4.92 -16.42
N TYR A 18 2.72 -3.89 -15.59
CA TYR A 18 4.01 -3.32 -15.23
C TYR A 18 4.94 -4.38 -14.60
N PHE A 19 4.48 -5.07 -13.56
CA PHE A 19 5.25 -6.12 -12.88
C PHE A 19 5.60 -7.28 -13.82
N LYS A 20 4.64 -7.77 -14.61
CA LYS A 20 4.86 -8.92 -15.51
C LYS A 20 5.82 -8.60 -16.66
N TYR A 21 5.64 -7.46 -17.32
CA TYR A 21 6.35 -7.19 -18.57
C TYR A 21 7.65 -6.42 -18.36
N LEU A 22 7.68 -5.48 -17.41
CA LEU A 22 8.86 -4.64 -17.17
C LEU A 22 9.75 -5.21 -16.08
N LEU A 23 9.17 -5.69 -14.97
CA LEU A 23 9.95 -6.24 -13.84
C LEU A 23 10.12 -7.76 -13.89
N LYS A 24 9.49 -8.46 -14.86
CA LYS A 24 9.56 -9.92 -15.04
C LYS A 24 9.15 -10.70 -13.79
N ILE A 25 8.19 -10.18 -13.03
CA ILE A 25 7.59 -10.84 -11.86
C ILE A 25 6.27 -11.47 -12.30
N TYR A 26 6.15 -12.79 -12.17
CA TYR A 26 5.02 -13.55 -12.71
C TYR A 26 4.04 -14.04 -11.65
N GLU A 27 4.49 -14.22 -10.41
CA GLU A 27 3.65 -14.59 -9.28
C GLU A 27 3.02 -13.34 -8.68
N ILE A 28 1.86 -12.94 -9.21
CA ILE A 28 1.13 -11.74 -8.79
C ILE A 28 -0.25 -12.12 -8.26
N GLY A 29 -0.45 -11.97 -6.96
CA GLY A 29 -1.75 -12.03 -6.33
C GLY A 29 -2.46 -10.69 -6.39
N THR A 30 -3.79 -10.70 -6.43
CA THR A 30 -4.59 -9.47 -6.37
C THR A 30 -5.74 -9.62 -5.41
N PHE A 31 -5.93 -8.64 -4.53
CA PHE A 31 -7.01 -8.66 -3.56
C PHE A 31 -7.76 -7.33 -3.57
N ASP A 32 -9.08 -7.45 -3.46
CA ASP A 32 -9.98 -6.31 -3.35
C ASP A 32 -10.24 -6.02 -1.86
N MET A 33 -9.99 -4.78 -1.44
CA MET A 33 -10.21 -4.36 -0.05
C MET A 33 -11.69 -4.23 0.30
N ASP A 34 -12.57 -4.13 -0.70
CA ASP A 34 -14.02 -4.00 -0.46
C ASP A 34 -14.62 -5.25 0.22
N SER A 35 -13.89 -6.37 0.26
CA SER A 35 -14.34 -7.61 0.90
C SER A 35 -14.13 -7.65 2.42
N GLY A 36 -13.37 -6.71 3.01
CA GLY A 36 -13.15 -6.59 4.46
C GLY A 36 -12.41 -7.76 5.14
N VAL A 37 -12.14 -8.85 4.41
CA VAL A 37 -11.44 -10.03 4.89
C VAL A 37 -10.09 -10.11 4.19
N ILE A 38 -9.02 -10.09 4.98
CA ILE A 38 -7.65 -10.39 4.54
C ILE A 38 -7.53 -11.93 4.58
N PRO A 39 -7.47 -12.64 3.43
CA PRO A 39 -7.33 -14.10 3.44
C PRO A 39 -6.00 -14.50 4.08
N GLY A 40 -5.94 -15.65 4.77
CA GLY A 40 -4.70 -16.14 5.38
C GLY A 40 -3.56 -16.34 4.36
N THR A 41 -3.92 -16.60 3.10
CA THR A 41 -3.01 -16.67 1.95
C THR A 41 -2.29 -15.35 1.66
N LEU A 42 -2.77 -14.22 2.20
CA LEU A 42 -2.06 -12.96 2.07
C LEU A 42 -0.69 -13.00 2.72
N LEU A 43 -0.41 -13.84 3.72
CA LEU A 43 0.91 -13.89 4.37
C LEU A 43 1.99 -14.60 3.54
N GLU A 44 1.63 -15.23 2.43
CA GLU A 44 2.58 -15.98 1.60
C GLU A 44 3.44 -15.06 0.73
N TYR A 45 3.02 -13.80 0.54
CA TYR A 45 3.71 -12.85 -0.31
C TYR A 45 4.90 -12.16 0.39
N GLU A 46 5.93 -11.83 -0.39
CA GLU A 46 7.14 -11.15 0.07
C GLU A 46 7.02 -9.63 -0.03
N PHE A 47 6.26 -9.14 -1.02
CA PHE A 47 6.10 -7.72 -1.30
C PHE A 47 4.65 -7.35 -1.65
N TYR A 48 4.18 -6.23 -1.10
CA TYR A 48 2.81 -5.76 -1.28
C TYR A 48 2.81 -4.34 -1.84
N VAL A 49 1.95 -4.09 -2.82
CA VAL A 49 1.63 -2.73 -3.27
C VAL A 49 0.19 -2.44 -2.89
N ILE A 50 -0.02 -1.41 -2.07
CA ILE A 50 -1.30 -1.18 -1.40
C ILE A 50 -1.73 0.27 -1.60
N SER A 51 -2.96 0.50 -2.07
CA SER A 51 -3.57 1.84 -2.05
C SER A 51 -3.86 2.22 -0.61
N ALA A 52 -3.31 3.33 -0.12
CA ALA A 52 -3.44 3.71 1.29
C ALA A 52 -4.89 4.02 1.70
N LEU A 53 -5.65 4.63 0.78
CA LEU A 53 -7.06 4.98 0.96
C LEU A 53 -7.91 4.15 -0.03
N ASN A 54 -9.11 3.76 0.40
CA ASN A 54 -10.12 3.20 -0.51
C ASN A 54 -10.74 4.32 -1.37
N PHE A 55 -11.71 4.02 -2.25
CA PHE A 55 -12.42 5.00 -3.09
C PHE A 55 -13.01 6.18 -2.29
N SER A 56 -13.34 5.97 -1.02
CA SER A 56 -13.60 7.05 -0.07
C SER A 56 -12.29 7.54 0.54
N LEU A 57 -11.95 8.81 0.28
CA LEU A 57 -10.76 9.48 0.84
C LEU A 57 -10.72 9.48 2.37
N ASN A 58 -11.84 9.16 3.02
CA ASN A 58 -11.97 9.08 4.48
C ASN A 58 -11.80 7.65 5.04
N ASN A 59 -11.55 6.64 4.19
CA ASN A 59 -11.35 5.26 4.64
C ASN A 59 -9.88 4.80 4.44
N PRO A 60 -9.03 4.87 5.49
CA PRO A 60 -7.63 4.45 5.45
C PRO A 60 -7.45 2.93 5.63
N GLU A 61 -8.32 2.13 5.02
CA GLU A 61 -8.28 0.67 5.17
C GLU A 61 -6.98 0.05 4.65
N GLY A 62 -6.50 0.50 3.49
CA GLY A 62 -5.24 0.02 2.96
C GLY A 62 -4.04 0.41 3.80
N PHE A 63 -4.05 1.62 4.37
CA PHE A 63 -3.05 2.03 5.34
C PHE A 63 -3.01 1.10 6.57
N ARG A 64 -4.19 0.78 7.14
CA ARG A 64 -4.29 -0.15 8.28
C ARG A 64 -3.83 -1.56 7.90
N THR A 65 -4.15 -2.03 6.71
CA THR A 65 -3.70 -3.33 6.18
C THR A 65 -2.18 -3.36 6.01
N ALA A 66 -1.61 -2.32 5.42
CA ALA A 66 -0.17 -2.14 5.30
C ALA A 66 0.55 -2.16 6.65
N LYS A 67 0.01 -1.46 7.66
CA LYS A 67 0.56 -1.46 9.03
C LYS A 67 0.59 -2.86 9.64
N LYS A 68 -0.48 -3.65 9.45
CA LYS A 68 -0.53 -5.05 9.92
C LYS A 68 0.50 -5.94 9.22
N LEU A 69 0.67 -5.79 7.90
CA LEU A 69 1.65 -6.55 7.13
C LEU A 69 3.08 -6.18 7.51
N ALA A 70 3.34 -4.89 7.71
CA ALA A 70 4.63 -4.39 8.21
C ALA A 70 5.00 -4.99 9.57
N ARG A 71 4.05 -5.05 10.52
CA ARG A 71 4.23 -5.75 11.81
C ARG A 71 4.54 -7.25 11.65
N ALA A 72 4.08 -7.87 10.57
CA ALA A 72 4.41 -9.25 10.21
C ALA A 72 5.74 -9.39 9.43
N GLY A 73 6.56 -8.32 9.36
CA GLY A 73 7.86 -8.30 8.69
C GLY A 73 7.77 -8.24 7.17
N LYS A 74 6.63 -7.84 6.60
CA LYS A 74 6.43 -7.77 5.14
C LYS A 74 6.86 -6.43 4.57
N ARG A 75 7.44 -6.46 3.37
CA ARG A 75 7.75 -5.23 2.62
C ARG A 75 6.50 -4.69 1.97
N VAL A 76 6.24 -3.40 2.15
CA VAL A 76 5.04 -2.75 1.62
C VAL A 76 5.43 -1.48 0.86
N LEU A 77 4.79 -1.25 -0.27
CA LEU A 77 4.75 0.03 -0.96
C LEU A 77 3.33 0.60 -0.87
N LEU A 78 3.17 1.68 -0.12
CA LEU A 78 1.94 2.45 -0.02
C LEU A 78 1.79 3.43 -1.19
N LEU A 79 0.62 3.44 -1.80
CA LEU A 79 0.25 4.38 -2.84
C LEU A 79 -0.83 5.33 -2.33
N PHE A 80 -0.50 6.62 -2.27
CA PHE A 80 -1.47 7.67 -2.00
C PHE A 80 -1.97 8.26 -3.32
N THR A 81 -3.27 8.52 -3.42
CA THR A 81 -3.87 9.25 -4.54
C THR A 81 -3.97 10.75 -4.27
N TYR A 82 -3.89 11.12 -3.00
CA TYR A 82 -3.91 12.47 -2.48
C TYR A 82 -3.26 12.45 -1.10
N VAL A 83 -2.61 13.56 -0.74
CA VAL A 83 -2.09 13.82 0.61
C VAL A 83 -2.35 15.30 0.96
N PRO A 84 -2.49 15.66 2.25
CA PRO A 84 -2.54 17.06 2.69
C PRO A 84 -1.27 17.85 2.29
N ASP A 85 -1.37 19.17 2.21
CA ASP A 85 -0.26 20.06 1.80
C ASP A 85 0.98 19.97 2.71
N ASP A 86 0.79 19.66 3.98
CA ASP A 86 1.85 19.50 4.99
C ASP A 86 2.39 18.07 5.08
N PHE A 87 1.90 17.15 4.24
CA PHE A 87 2.30 15.76 4.23
C PHE A 87 3.36 15.48 3.14
N PRO A 88 4.44 14.73 3.44
CA PRO A 88 5.46 14.42 2.44
C PRO A 88 4.90 13.57 1.29
N GLU A 89 5.08 14.05 0.06
CA GLU A 89 4.57 13.38 -1.14
C GLU A 89 5.16 11.98 -1.38
N GLU A 90 6.37 11.70 -0.88
CA GLU A 90 6.97 10.38 -0.94
C GLU A 90 7.91 10.13 0.25
N GLY A 91 8.24 8.86 0.47
CA GLY A 91 9.26 8.44 1.42
C GLY A 91 9.78 7.05 1.12
N ASP A 92 10.29 6.36 2.14
CA ASP A 92 11.01 5.09 1.94
C ASP A 92 10.12 3.93 1.50
N PHE A 93 8.84 3.98 1.88
CA PHE A 93 7.87 2.91 1.60
C PHE A 93 6.53 3.44 1.08
N TRP A 94 6.44 4.71 0.68
CA TRP A 94 5.25 5.29 0.07
C TRP A 94 5.54 6.25 -1.07
N LEU A 95 4.53 6.45 -1.92
CA LEU A 95 4.55 7.39 -3.04
C LEU A 95 3.14 7.95 -3.28
N THR A 96 3.05 9.24 -3.61
CA THR A 96 1.79 9.90 -4.00
C THR A 96 1.68 10.00 -5.53
N LEU A 97 0.46 9.86 -6.04
CA LEU A 97 0.12 10.05 -7.45
C LEU A 97 -0.21 11.52 -7.74
N PRO A 98 0.22 12.08 -8.89
CA PRO A 98 1.11 11.48 -9.89
C PRO A 98 2.55 11.36 -9.36
N TRP A 99 3.24 10.28 -9.74
CA TRP A 99 4.55 9.95 -9.17
C TRP A 99 5.65 10.90 -9.63
N LYS A 100 6.38 11.51 -8.68
CA LYS A 100 7.66 12.20 -8.96
C LYS A 100 8.79 11.22 -9.25
N THR A 101 8.92 10.20 -8.40
CA THR A 101 9.90 9.12 -8.57
C THR A 101 9.33 8.01 -9.46
N PRO A 102 10.07 7.52 -10.47
CA PRO A 102 9.64 6.37 -11.27
C PRO A 102 9.31 5.16 -10.40
N LEU A 103 8.18 4.50 -10.66
CA LEU A 103 7.69 3.38 -9.86
C LEU A 103 8.74 2.26 -9.72
N SER A 104 9.51 1.93 -10.76
CA SER A 104 10.60 0.94 -10.70
C SER A 104 11.65 1.30 -9.66
N LYS A 105 12.10 2.56 -9.66
CA LYS A 105 13.09 3.05 -8.70
C LYS A 105 12.56 2.99 -7.28
N LYS A 106 11.29 3.34 -7.06
CA LYS A 106 10.68 3.22 -5.72
C LYS A 106 10.58 1.76 -5.29
N ILE A 107 10.14 0.86 -6.17
CA ILE A 107 10.08 -0.57 -5.88
C ILE A 107 11.48 -1.10 -5.52
N GLU A 108 12.51 -0.78 -6.30
CA GLU A 108 13.89 -1.17 -6.00
C GLU A 108 14.36 -0.65 -4.64
N GLN A 109 14.05 0.61 -4.31
CA GLN A 109 14.35 1.18 -2.99
C GLN A 109 13.67 0.40 -1.87
N VAL A 110 12.37 0.12 -2.00
CA VAL A 110 11.60 -0.63 -0.99
C VAL A 110 12.15 -2.05 -0.81
N LEU A 111 12.56 -2.71 -1.89
CA LEU A 111 13.10 -4.06 -1.85
C LEU A 111 14.50 -4.13 -1.21
N LYS A 112 15.31 -3.07 -1.36
CA LYS A 112 16.66 -2.97 -0.75
C LYS A 112 16.61 -2.61 0.72
N ASN A 113 15.57 -1.89 1.14
CA ASN A 113 15.39 -1.48 2.53
C ASN A 113 14.83 -2.61 3.41
N PRO A 114 15.05 -2.54 4.73
CA PRO A 114 14.29 -3.37 5.66
C PRO A 114 12.78 -3.08 5.53
N PRO A 115 11.91 -4.04 5.87
CA PRO A 115 10.48 -3.79 5.99
C PRO A 115 10.22 -2.55 6.87
N PRO A 116 9.22 -1.71 6.52
CA PRO A 116 8.88 -0.56 7.36
C PRO A 116 8.47 -1.04 8.75
N SER A 117 8.88 -0.30 9.77
CA SER A 117 8.56 -0.59 11.16
C SER A 117 7.18 -0.06 11.53
N GLU A 118 6.62 -0.52 12.65
CA GLU A 118 5.38 0.05 13.18
C GLU A 118 5.51 1.56 13.47
N GLU A 119 6.67 1.98 13.98
CA GLU A 119 6.96 3.39 14.29
C GLU A 119 6.91 4.28 13.04
N ASP A 120 7.29 3.75 11.88
CA ASP A 120 7.22 4.48 10.61
C ASP A 120 5.77 4.82 10.25
N PHE A 121 4.85 3.87 10.46
CA PHE A 121 3.41 4.12 10.28
C PHE A 121 2.87 5.11 11.32
N GLU A 122 3.30 5.02 12.58
CA GLU A 122 2.88 5.95 13.63
C GLU A 122 3.38 7.39 13.38
N ARG A 123 4.51 7.56 12.70
CA ARG A 123 4.95 8.88 12.21
C ARG A 123 3.97 9.42 11.16
N LEU A 124 3.57 8.61 10.19
CA LEU A 124 2.58 9.03 9.19
C LEU A 124 1.21 9.34 9.82
N GLU A 125 0.78 8.56 10.82
CA GLU A 125 -0.46 8.83 11.58
C GLU A 125 -0.41 10.14 12.36
N ARG A 126 0.77 10.57 12.84
CA ARG A 126 0.94 11.87 13.51
C ARG A 126 0.84 13.03 12.53
N LEU A 127 1.39 12.86 11.32
CA LEU A 127 1.31 13.86 10.25
C LEU A 127 -0.09 13.94 9.65
N TRP A 128 -0.77 12.80 9.52
CA TRP A 128 -2.12 12.73 9.00
C TRP A 128 -3.01 11.86 9.90
N PRO A 129 -3.64 12.47 10.93
CA PRO A 129 -4.47 11.75 11.91
C PRO A 129 -5.61 10.95 11.30
N LEU A 130 -6.06 11.30 10.09
CA LEU A 130 -7.09 10.57 9.37
C LEU A 130 -6.74 9.09 9.20
N LEU A 131 -5.45 8.77 9.02
CA LEU A 131 -4.95 7.41 8.82
C LEU A 131 -5.20 6.48 10.02
N LYS A 132 -5.44 7.05 11.20
CA LYS A 132 -5.76 6.31 12.43
C LYS A 132 -7.23 5.94 12.54
N TYR A 133 -8.14 6.69 11.90
CA TYR A 133 -9.57 6.46 12.08
C TYR A 133 -10.00 5.09 11.54
N LYS A 134 -10.80 4.39 12.34
CA LYS A 134 -11.62 3.29 11.82
C LYS A 134 -12.90 3.92 11.26
N PRO A 135 -13.42 3.43 10.12
CA PRO A 135 -14.73 3.85 9.68
C PRO A 135 -15.71 3.64 10.84
N SER A 136 -16.43 4.69 11.22
CA SER A 136 -17.58 4.56 12.11
C SER A 136 -18.56 3.62 11.43
N ASN A 137 -18.81 2.45 12.03
CA ASN A 137 -19.84 1.54 11.55
C ASN A 137 -21.18 2.33 11.54
N HIS A 138 -21.58 2.84 10.38
CA HIS A 138 -22.97 3.19 10.17
C HIS A 138 -23.72 1.86 10.07
N HIS A 139 -24.18 1.38 11.22
CA HIS A 139 -25.32 0.48 11.27
C HIS A 139 -26.48 1.19 10.59
N HIS A 140 -26.83 0.72 9.40
CA HIS A 140 -28.13 0.95 8.78
C HIS A 140 -28.87 -0.38 8.72
#